data_AF-A0AAR2KM81-F1
#
_entry.id   AF-A0AAR2KM81-F1
#
_cell.length_a   1.000
_cell.length_b   1.000
_cell.length_c   1.000
_cell.angle_alpha   90.00
_cell.angle_beta   90.00
_cell.angle_gamma   90.00
#
_symmetry.space_group_name_H-M   'P 1'
#
loop_
_entity.id
_entity.type
_entity.pdbx_description
1 polymer ?
#
loop_
_entity_poly.entity_id
_entity_poly.type
_entity_poly.pdbx_seq_one_letter_code
_entity_poly.pdbx_strand_id
1 'polypeptide(L)'
;MRLDVRILQCQLKTYRNLWHIKSLNKNDVHGRTPQRKPPLSTQNNAAHLKFAKEHLDVPQHYWQNILWTDETKIELIGRNTQRYVWRKKGTAHQHQNLIPTVKYGGGGIIFWGCFASSGPGRIAVIPSLSRPFAGKLKTVNRTTTQNIEVNHQQNGCGTETFL
;
A
#
# COMPACT_ATOMS: atom_id res chain seq x y z
N MET A 1 -5.39 19.74 57.23
CA MET A 1 -5.18 18.84 56.08
C MET A 1 -5.49 19.60 54.79
N ARG A 2 -4.48 20.16 54.10
CA ARG A 2 -4.68 20.85 52.82
C ARG A 2 -4.81 19.79 51.73
N LEU A 3 -6.01 19.59 51.20
CA LEU A 3 -6.20 18.84 49.96
C LEU A 3 -5.39 19.53 48.86
N ASP A 4 -4.41 18.83 48.30
CA ASP A 4 -3.56 19.36 47.23
C ASP A 4 -4.47 19.72 46.04
N VAL A 5 -4.43 20.99 45.60
CA VAL A 5 -5.22 21.53 44.48
C VAL A 5 -5.02 20.68 43.20
N ARG A 6 -3.85 20.03 43.08
CA ARG A 6 -3.56 19.10 41.98
C ARG A 6 -4.45 17.86 42.01
N ILE A 7 -4.82 17.35 43.17
CA ILE A 7 -5.71 16.18 43.33
C ILE A 7 -7.13 16.55 42.85
N LEU A 8 -7.65 17.70 43.26
CA LEU A 8 -8.99 18.16 42.86
C LEU A 8 -9.07 18.44 41.35
N GLN A 9 -8.04 19.07 40.76
CA GLN A 9 -7.98 19.27 39.32
C GLN A 9 -7.88 17.96 38.53
N CYS A 10 -7.16 16.97 39.05
CA CYS A 10 -7.08 15.64 38.44
C CYS A 10 -8.44 14.94 38.46
N GLN A 11 -9.12 14.94 39.62
CA GLN A 11 -10.46 14.36 39.77
C GLN A 11 -11.46 15.00 38.79
N LEU A 12 -11.55 16.34 38.73
CA LEU A 12 -12.45 17.05 37.82
C LEU A 12 -12.18 16.74 36.33
N LYS A 13 -10.92 16.60 35.91
CA LYS A 13 -10.57 16.17 34.54
C LYS A 13 -11.07 14.77 34.23
N THR A 14 -11.01 13.86 35.20
CA THR A 14 -11.41 12.46 35.02
C THR A 14 -12.93 12.33 34.92
N TYR A 15 -13.68 13.03 35.80
CA TYR A 15 -15.14 13.06 35.75
C TYR A 15 -15.68 13.73 34.47
N ARG A 16 -15.05 14.83 34.02
CA ARG A 16 -15.43 15.51 32.78
C ARG A 16 -15.18 14.63 31.55
N ASN A 17 -14.08 13.88 31.51
CA ASN A 17 -13.78 12.93 30.44
C ASN A 17 -14.76 11.74 30.42
N LEU A 18 -15.11 11.19 31.59
CA LEU A 18 -16.09 10.11 31.72
C LEU A 18 -17.50 10.53 31.29
N TRP A 19 -17.92 11.75 31.62
CA TRP A 19 -19.22 12.28 31.19
C TRP A 19 -19.29 12.46 29.67
N HIS A 20 -18.21 12.97 29.05
CA HIS A 20 -18.13 13.08 27.59
C HIS A 20 -18.21 11.73 26.90
N ILE A 21 -17.47 10.72 27.37
CA ILE A 21 -17.50 9.37 26.77
C ILE A 21 -18.90 8.73 26.91
N LYS A 22 -19.54 8.86 28.07
CA LYS A 22 -20.90 8.35 28.29
C LYS A 22 -21.94 9.05 27.40
N SER A 23 -21.81 10.36 27.22
CA SER A 23 -22.68 11.14 26.33
C SER A 23 -22.49 10.73 24.86
N LEU A 24 -21.25 10.56 24.41
CA LEU A 24 -20.93 10.12 23.05
C LEU A 24 -21.46 8.72 22.75
N ASN A 25 -21.26 7.77 23.67
CA ASN A 25 -21.78 6.41 23.53
C ASN A 25 -23.32 6.37 23.49
N LYS A 26 -24.01 7.25 24.25
CA LYS A 26 -25.48 7.36 24.18
C LYS A 26 -25.98 7.85 22.82
N ASN A 27 -25.13 8.56 22.07
CA ASN A 27 -25.40 9.03 20.71
C ASN A 27 -24.77 8.12 19.63
N ASP A 28 -24.37 6.89 19.97
CA ASP A 28 -23.75 5.89 19.07
C ASP A 28 -22.39 6.34 18.44
N VAL A 29 -21.75 7.35 19.02
CA VAL A 29 -20.46 7.86 18.55
C VAL A 29 -19.32 7.20 19.32
N HIS A 30 -18.47 6.48 18.59
CA HIS A 30 -17.41 5.66 19.16
C HIS A 30 -16.02 6.14 18.71
N GLY A 31 -15.06 6.11 19.63
CA GLY A 31 -13.65 6.26 19.28
C GLY A 31 -13.17 5.11 18.39
N ARG A 32 -12.65 5.43 17.21
CA ARG A 32 -12.09 4.47 16.25
C ARG A 32 -10.80 5.02 15.65
N THR A 33 -9.87 4.13 15.28
CA THR A 33 -8.65 4.50 14.57
C THR A 33 -8.99 4.80 13.10
N PRO A 34 -8.56 5.95 12.54
CA PRO A 34 -8.79 6.24 11.13
C PRO A 34 -8.01 5.27 10.23
N GLN A 35 -8.65 4.83 9.15
CA GLN A 35 -8.02 4.01 8.11
C GLN A 35 -7.07 4.87 7.26
N ARG A 36 -5.86 4.36 6.99
CA ARG A 36 -4.90 5.03 6.11
C ARG A 36 -5.23 4.70 4.65
N LYS A 37 -5.67 5.70 3.89
CA LYS A 37 -5.96 5.58 2.45
C LYS A 37 -5.37 6.79 1.72
N PRO A 38 -4.82 6.61 0.50
CA PRO A 38 -4.42 7.75 -0.31
C PRO A 38 -5.65 8.61 -0.65
N PRO A 39 -5.53 9.94 -0.64
CA PRO A 39 -6.62 10.80 -1.08
C PRO A 39 -6.83 10.60 -2.59
N LEU A 40 -8.06 10.28 -2.99
CA LEU A 40 -8.44 10.15 -4.39
C LEU A 40 -9.13 11.43 -4.84
N SER A 41 -8.79 11.90 -6.05
CA SER A 41 -9.53 13.00 -6.68
C SER A 41 -10.94 12.54 -7.04
N THR A 42 -11.87 13.49 -7.16
CA THR A 42 -13.24 13.23 -7.62
C THR A 42 -13.25 12.57 -9.01
N GLN A 43 -12.33 13.00 -9.89
CA GLN A 43 -12.15 12.42 -11.22
C GLN A 43 -11.71 10.96 -11.17
N ASN A 44 -10.73 10.63 -10.32
CA ASN A 44 -10.25 9.25 -10.17
C ASN A 44 -11.35 8.35 -9.58
N ASN A 45 -12.12 8.86 -8.61
CA ASN A 45 -13.27 8.13 -8.07
C ASN A 45 -14.32 7.83 -9.15
N ALA A 46 -14.64 8.80 -10.00
CA ALA A 46 -15.59 8.61 -11.11
C ALA A 46 -15.05 7.61 -12.14
N ALA A 47 -13.76 7.69 -12.49
CA ALA A 47 -13.12 6.76 -13.42
C ALA A 47 -13.11 5.32 -12.87
N HIS A 48 -12.75 5.14 -11.60
CA HIS A 48 -12.79 3.82 -10.94
C HIS A 48 -14.21 3.26 -10.90
N LEU A 49 -15.21 4.09 -10.59
CA LEU A 49 -16.60 3.66 -10.57
C LEU A 49 -17.10 3.27 -11.96
N LYS A 50 -16.75 4.04 -12.99
CA LYS A 50 -17.09 3.73 -14.38
C LYS A 50 -16.47 2.40 -14.81
N PHE A 51 -15.18 2.22 -14.55
CA PHE A 51 -14.47 0.97 -14.84
C PHE A 51 -15.12 -0.24 -14.15
N ALA A 52 -15.42 -0.12 -12.86
CA ALA A 52 -16.07 -1.19 -12.08
C ALA A 52 -17.46 -1.56 -12.63
N LYS A 53 -18.24 -0.57 -13.06
CA LYS A 53 -19.56 -0.82 -13.69
C LYS A 53 -19.43 -1.51 -15.04
N GLU A 54 -18.49 -1.09 -15.87
CA GLU A 54 -18.25 -1.68 -17.20
C GLU A 54 -17.77 -3.14 -17.11
N HIS A 55 -17.08 -3.51 -16.02
CA HIS A 55 -16.48 -4.83 -15.85
C HIS A 55 -17.23 -5.74 -14.86
N LEU A 56 -18.46 -5.38 -14.46
CA LEU A 56 -19.22 -6.11 -13.44
C LEU A 56 -19.68 -7.50 -13.93
N ASP A 57 -20.14 -7.57 -15.18
CA ASP A 57 -20.68 -8.80 -15.81
C ASP A 57 -19.66 -9.49 -16.74
N VAL A 58 -18.38 -9.11 -16.63
CA VAL A 58 -17.33 -9.67 -17.47
C VAL A 58 -17.02 -11.11 -17.06
N PRO A 59 -17.05 -12.07 -18.01
CA PRO A 59 -16.92 -13.49 -17.71
C PRO A 59 -15.51 -13.84 -17.20
N GLN A 60 -15.40 -14.88 -16.38
CA GLN A 60 -14.15 -15.28 -15.74
C GLN A 60 -12.99 -15.52 -16.73
N HIS A 61 -13.28 -16.06 -17.92
CA HIS A 61 -12.27 -16.33 -18.94
C HIS A 61 -11.55 -15.06 -19.41
N TYR A 62 -12.23 -13.91 -19.39
CA TYR A 62 -11.62 -12.63 -19.72
C TYR A 62 -10.51 -12.29 -18.71
N TRP A 63 -10.81 -12.41 -17.41
CA TRP A 63 -9.84 -12.15 -16.35
C TRP A 63 -8.67 -13.13 -16.35
N GLN A 64 -8.90 -14.37 -16.79
CA GLN A 64 -7.85 -15.39 -16.90
C GLN A 64 -6.82 -15.04 -17.98
N ASN A 65 -7.23 -14.32 -19.02
CA ASN A 65 -6.40 -13.93 -20.15
C ASN A 65 -5.70 -12.57 -19.97
N ILE A 66 -5.96 -11.86 -18.86
CA ILE A 66 -5.32 -10.58 -18.58
C ILE A 66 -3.92 -10.80 -17.99
N LEU A 67 -2.91 -10.19 -18.61
CA LEU A 67 -1.58 -10.03 -18.04
C LEU A 67 -1.49 -8.74 -17.23
N TRP A 68 -1.35 -8.87 -15.92
CA TRP A 68 -1.14 -7.75 -15.01
C TRP A 68 0.35 -7.39 -14.94
N THR A 69 0.67 -6.11 -14.90
CA THR A 69 2.06 -5.62 -14.79
C THR A 69 2.13 -4.50 -13.76
N ASP A 70 3.13 -4.50 -12.90
CA ASP A 70 3.35 -3.41 -11.94
C ASP A 70 4.84 -3.21 -11.63
N GLU A 71 5.15 -2.04 -11.08
CA GLU A 71 6.48 -1.70 -10.57
C GLU A 71 6.44 -1.61 -9.04
N THR A 72 7.27 -2.42 -8.37
CA THR A 72 7.39 -2.36 -6.91
C THR A 72 8.81 -1.99 -6.50
N LYS A 73 8.91 -1.07 -5.52
CA LYS A 73 10.19 -0.67 -4.93
C LYS A 73 10.34 -1.38 -3.59
N ILE A 74 11.35 -2.23 -3.49
CA ILE A 74 11.75 -2.82 -2.21
C ILE A 74 12.82 -1.94 -1.59
N GLU A 75 12.48 -1.28 -0.49
CA GLU A 75 13.41 -0.45 0.26
C GLU A 75 14.26 -1.31 1.19
N LEU A 76 15.58 -1.18 1.09
CA LEU A 76 16.53 -1.92 1.93
C LEU A 76 16.45 -1.48 3.40
N ILE A 77 16.09 -0.21 3.63
CA ILE A 77 15.95 0.40 4.96
C ILE A 77 14.62 1.16 5.00
N GLY A 78 13.49 0.44 5.06
CA GLY A 78 12.17 1.07 4.86
C GLY A 78 10.99 0.51 5.65
N ARG A 79 11.15 -0.57 6.43
CA ARG A 79 10.06 -0.96 7.34
C ARG A 79 10.11 -0.08 8.59
N ASN A 80 9.43 1.06 8.52
CA ASN A 80 9.06 1.91 9.66
C ASN A 80 8.07 1.16 10.58
N THR A 81 8.52 0.01 11.07
CA THR A 81 7.89 -0.69 12.18
C THR A 81 8.13 0.19 13.40
N GLN A 82 7.05 0.51 14.12
CA GLN A 82 7.16 1.26 15.34
C GLN A 82 7.95 0.41 16.35
N ARG A 83 9.20 0.79 16.58
CA ARG A 83 10.09 0.12 17.54
C ARG A 83 9.98 0.83 18.89
N TYR A 84 9.70 0.05 19.93
CA TYR A 84 9.71 0.54 21.31
C TYR A 84 11.11 0.39 21.88
N VAL A 85 11.60 1.43 22.57
CA VAL A 85 12.89 1.45 23.25
C VAL A 85 12.66 1.75 24.73
N TRP A 86 13.20 0.90 25.61
CA TRP A 86 13.21 1.15 27.06
C TRP A 86 14.32 2.15 27.39
N ARG A 87 14.00 3.28 28.02
CA ARG A 87 15.00 4.32 28.39
C ARG A 87 14.63 5.06 29.67
N LYS A 88 15.64 5.62 30.34
CA LYS A 88 15.48 6.45 31.53
C LYS A 88 14.93 7.85 31.16
N LYS A 89 14.27 8.52 32.12
CA LYS A 89 13.73 9.88 31.91
C LYS A 89 14.88 10.85 31.61
N GLY A 90 14.72 11.68 30.58
CA GLY A 90 15.74 12.67 30.18
C GLY A 90 16.81 12.15 29.22
N THR A 91 16.92 10.84 28.96
CA THR A 91 17.96 10.29 28.06
C THR A 91 17.50 10.18 26.60
N ALA A 92 16.47 10.93 26.22
CA ALA A 92 15.78 10.77 24.95
C ALA A 92 16.66 11.00 23.70
N HIS A 93 17.65 11.87 23.81
CA HIS A 93 18.52 12.29 22.71
C HIS A 93 19.90 11.62 22.72
N GLN A 94 20.15 10.68 23.65
CA GLN A 94 21.40 9.92 23.65
C GLN A 94 21.44 8.97 22.47
N HIS A 95 22.58 8.88 21.78
CA HIS A 95 22.76 8.06 20.57
C HIS A 95 22.27 6.61 20.74
N GLN A 96 22.54 5.99 21.91
CA GLN A 96 22.08 4.65 22.27
C GLN A 96 20.55 4.47 22.36
N ASN A 97 19.81 5.57 22.49
CA ASN A 97 18.35 5.59 22.58
C ASN A 97 17.68 6.14 21.31
N LEU A 98 18.47 6.42 20.27
CA LEU A 98 18.00 6.88 18.97
C LEU A 98 17.98 5.72 17.98
N ILE A 99 16.90 5.63 17.21
CA ILE A 99 16.85 4.74 16.05
C ILE A 99 17.19 5.61 14.85
N PRO A 100 18.27 5.32 14.11
CA PRO A 100 18.63 6.11 12.94
C PRO A 100 17.51 5.99 11.90
N THR A 101 16.85 7.11 11.61
CA THR A 101 15.86 7.22 10.54
C THR A 101 16.51 7.84 9.32
N VAL A 102 16.71 7.06 8.27
CA VAL A 102 17.08 7.61 6.96
C VAL A 102 15.83 8.18 6.31
N LYS A 103 15.80 9.50 6.04
CA LYS A 103 14.60 10.14 5.47
C LYS A 103 14.37 9.72 4.01
N TYR A 104 15.42 9.41 3.26
CA TYR A 104 15.34 9.08 1.81
C TYR A 104 16.45 8.14 1.29
N GLY A 105 17.30 7.58 2.17
CA GLY A 105 18.67 7.18 1.80
C GLY A 105 19.03 5.71 1.93
N GLY A 106 18.06 4.82 2.14
CA GLY A 106 18.37 3.38 2.27
C GLY A 106 18.72 2.68 0.96
N GLY A 107 18.55 3.35 -0.18
CA GLY A 107 18.48 2.68 -1.47
C GLY A 107 17.24 1.78 -1.59
N GLY A 108 16.91 1.40 -2.81
CA GLY A 108 15.85 0.44 -3.06
C GLY A 108 15.98 -0.13 -4.45
N ILE A 109 15.67 -1.41 -4.59
CA ILE A 109 15.65 -2.07 -5.89
C ILE A 109 14.22 -1.95 -6.40
N ILE A 110 14.08 -1.41 -7.61
CA ILE A 110 12.81 -1.37 -8.32
C ILE A 110 12.72 -2.64 -9.15
N PHE A 111 11.65 -3.39 -8.98
CA PHE A 111 11.31 -4.54 -9.80
C PHE A 111 10.13 -4.18 -10.67
N TRP A 112 10.22 -4.52 -11.95
CA TRP A 112 9.07 -4.67 -12.82
C TRP A 112 8.68 -6.14 -12.83
N GLY A 113 7.41 -6.44 -12.66
CA GLY A 113 6.91 -7.82 -12.71
C GLY A 113 5.58 -7.90 -13.43
N CYS A 114 5.30 -9.08 -13.97
CA CYS A 114 4.00 -9.40 -14.51
C CYS A 114 3.46 -10.71 -13.94
N PHE A 115 2.14 -10.86 -13.92
CA PHE A 115 1.49 -12.13 -13.56
C PHE A 115 0.13 -12.25 -14.27
N ALA A 116 -0.31 -13.47 -14.49
CA ALA A 116 -1.62 -13.79 -15.04
C ALA A 116 -2.29 -14.88 -14.18
N SER A 117 -3.51 -15.28 -14.53
CA SER A 117 -4.19 -16.37 -13.80
C SER A 117 -3.45 -17.72 -13.90
N SER A 118 -2.57 -17.89 -14.90
CA SER A 118 -1.74 -19.07 -15.07
C SER A 118 -0.52 -19.11 -14.14
N GLY A 119 -0.11 -17.96 -13.58
CA GLY A 119 1.03 -17.89 -12.67
C GLY A 119 1.85 -16.60 -12.79
N PRO A 120 2.97 -16.53 -12.04
CA PRO A 120 3.90 -15.41 -12.12
C PRO A 120 4.64 -15.41 -13.47
N GLY A 121 4.74 -14.23 -14.08
CA GLY A 121 5.52 -14.00 -15.27
C GLY A 121 6.97 -13.60 -14.96
N ARG A 122 7.61 -12.89 -15.91
CA ARG A 122 9.00 -12.46 -15.76
C ARG A 122 9.12 -11.30 -14.77
N ILE A 123 10.21 -11.31 -14.00
CA ILE A 123 10.61 -10.21 -13.14
C ILE A 123 11.89 -9.59 -13.71
N ALA A 124 11.92 -8.27 -13.85
CA ALA A 124 13.07 -7.52 -14.33
C ALA A 124 13.46 -6.47 -13.28
N VAL A 125 14.77 -6.38 -13.00
CA VAL A 125 15.30 -5.33 -12.14
C VAL A 125 15.47 -4.05 -12.96
N ILE A 126 14.87 -2.96 -12.49
CA ILE A 126 15.04 -1.63 -13.09
C ILE A 126 16.20 -0.91 -12.36
N PRO A 127 17.25 -0.48 -13.08
CA PRO A 127 18.32 0.30 -12.49
C PRO A 127 17.79 1.63 -11.92
N SER A 128 18.00 1.84 -10.62
CA SER A 128 17.49 2.98 -9.85
C SER A 128 18.04 4.35 -10.29
N LEU A 129 19.08 4.38 -11.12
CA LEU A 129 19.71 5.60 -11.63
C LEU A 129 19.00 6.18 -12.87
N SER A 130 18.06 5.44 -13.47
CA SER A 130 17.46 5.81 -14.77
C SER A 130 16.25 6.76 -14.67
N ARG A 131 15.82 7.19 -13.48
CA ARG A 131 14.68 8.09 -13.33
C ARG A 131 14.89 9.14 -12.24
N PRO A 132 15.00 10.45 -12.57
CA PRO A 132 14.55 11.46 -11.63
C PRO A 132 13.07 11.21 -11.33
N PHE A 133 12.67 11.34 -10.07
CA PHE A 133 11.27 11.27 -9.61
C PHE A 133 10.50 12.51 -10.13
N ALA A 134 10.50 12.72 -11.44
CA ALA A 134 9.70 13.73 -12.10
C ALA A 134 8.26 13.23 -12.01
N GLY A 135 7.49 13.88 -11.13
CA GLY A 135 6.05 13.76 -11.05
C GLY A 135 5.43 13.99 -12.42
N LYS A 136 5.23 12.90 -13.15
CA LYS A 136 4.07 12.73 -14.01
C LYS A 136 3.40 11.49 -13.48
N LEU A 137 2.33 11.70 -12.69
CA LEU A 137 1.15 10.88 -12.86
C LEU A 137 0.83 10.97 -14.35
N LYS A 138 1.40 10.06 -15.15
CA LYS A 138 0.78 9.77 -16.43
C LYS A 138 -0.55 9.18 -16.00
N THR A 139 -1.62 9.90 -16.29
CA THR A 139 -2.92 9.29 -16.51
C THR A 139 -2.68 8.23 -17.58
N VAL A 140 -2.25 7.04 -17.16
CA VAL A 140 -2.14 5.89 -18.02
C VAL A 140 -3.57 5.37 -18.11
N ASN A 141 -4.33 6.03 -18.98
CA ASN A 141 -5.41 5.36 -19.70
C ASN A 141 -4.74 4.31 -20.59
N ARG A 142 -4.26 3.22 -19.99
CA ARG A 142 -3.93 1.99 -20.68
C ARG A 142 -4.46 0.86 -19.82
N THR A 143 -5.77 0.66 -19.90
CA THR A 143 -6.31 -0.68 -20.06
C THR A 143 -5.76 -1.21 -21.38
N THR A 144 -4.47 -1.59 -21.42
CA THR A 144 -3.98 -2.43 -22.49
C THR A 144 -4.29 -3.85 -22.04
N THR A 145 -5.54 -4.26 -22.26
CA THR A 145 -5.88 -5.67 -22.39
C THR A 145 -5.14 -6.15 -23.64
N GLN A 146 -3.88 -6.57 -23.48
CA GLN A 146 -3.22 -7.37 -24.51
C GLN A 146 -3.79 -8.77 -24.36
N ASN A 147 -4.82 -9.07 -25.15
CA ASN A 147 -5.22 -10.44 -25.40
C ASN A 147 -4.00 -11.17 -25.97
N ILE A 148 -3.52 -12.17 -25.25
CA ILE A 148 -2.54 -13.10 -25.82
C ILE A 148 -3.34 -13.99 -26.77
N GLU A 149 -3.31 -13.70 -28.08
CA GLU A 149 -3.72 -14.67 -29.08
C GLU A 149 -2.73 -15.82 -29.04
N VAL A 150 -3.09 -16.89 -28.31
CA VAL A 150 -2.34 -18.16 -28.34
C VAL A 150 -2.63 -18.80 -29.69
N ASN A 151 -1.83 -18.48 -30.70
CA ASN A 151 -1.84 -19.21 -31.96
C ASN A 151 -1.39 -20.65 -31.68
N HIS A 152 -2.36 -21.55 -31.65
CA HIS A 152 -2.13 -22.98 -31.58
C HIS A 152 -1.56 -23.41 -32.94
N GLN A 153 -0.23 -23.38 -33.09
CA GLN A 153 0.41 -24.05 -34.22
C GLN A 153 0.23 -25.56 -34.03
N GLN A 154 -0.71 -26.13 -34.78
CA GLN A 154 -0.76 -27.56 -35.04
C GLN A 154 0.51 -27.91 -35.82
N ASN A 155 1.53 -28.40 -35.13
CA ASN A 155 2.68 -29.01 -35.80
C ASN A 155 2.24 -30.40 -36.26
N GLY A 156 1.92 -30.48 -37.55
CA GLY A 156 1.65 -31.72 -38.26
C GLY A 156 2.84 -32.68 -38.19
N CYS A 157 2.48 -33.93 -37.98
CA CYS A 157 3.33 -35.10 -38.13
C CYS A 157 4.02 -35.11 -39.51
N GLY A 158 5.34 -34.94 -39.52
CA GLY A 158 6.18 -35.14 -40.70
C GLY A 158 7.39 -35.97 -40.28
N THR A 159 7.39 -37.23 -40.68
CA THR A 159 8.51 -38.17 -40.55
C THR A 159 9.64 -37.74 -41.49
N GLU A 160 10.81 -37.39 -40.96
CA GLU A 160 12.05 -37.40 -41.74
C GLU A 160 13.04 -38.38 -41.12
N THR A 161 13.30 -39.40 -41.91
CA THR A 161 14.24 -40.50 -41.73
C THR A 161 15.67 -40.02 -41.72
N PHE A 162 16.45 -40.50 -40.75
CA PHE A 162 17.91 -40.39 -40.72
C PHE A 162 18.52 -41.15 -41.91
N LEU A 163 19.25 -40.44 -42.78
CA LEU A 163 20.54 -40.84 -43.36
C LEU A 163 21.36 -39.58 -43.65
#